data_AF-A0A833W2A6-F1
#
_entry.id   AF-A0A833W2A6-F1
#
_cell.length_a   1.000
_cell.length_b   1.000
_cell.length_c   1.000
_cell.angle_alpha   90.00
_cell.angle_beta   90.00
_cell.angle_gamma   90.00
#
_symmetry.space_group_name_H-M   'P 1'
#
loop_
_entity.id
_entity.type
_entity.pdbx_description
1 polymer ?
#
loop_
_entity_poly.entity_id
_entity_poly.type
_entity_poly.pdbx_seq_one_letter_code
_entity_poly.pdbx_strand_id
1 'polypeptide(L)'
;MKKLNEPKRGEFNVDLWKEKTTKDIDTNWLSLDTVRHTLTHFGVKKKRIPTSLRKRPSNIPAVEPPHPGISYNPSFEDHQHLLCEVVQKEMEFIKEEEHLNRVTTKMFKKVSPEEKENNLIKEMSEGLKPENDQEPDEDEDDDPTVKSVNSPVKNQKKTRVQRRKQKEQKNLAYKRQQEKIEKKKISDIYKLKLLDRQLATKEKKHKILRQKRLKKKTLKALGTKTLSKVKFEPLEPDFKLSTELTGNLRNTEPTNNLLKDRFKSLQKRNIVAPANIRLKQDKARVKRFIKPDHKIDMTKIDMK
;
A
#
# COMPACT_ATOMS: atom_id res chain seq x y z
N MET A 1 -55.87 21.64 -1.77
CA MET A 1 -56.27 20.99 -3.04
C MET A 1 -56.29 22.05 -4.14
N LYS A 2 -55.17 22.29 -4.83
CA LYS A 2 -55.16 23.19 -6.01
C LYS A 2 -55.57 22.34 -7.22
N LYS A 3 -56.66 22.71 -7.90
CA LYS A 3 -57.07 22.08 -9.16
C LYS A 3 -55.97 22.31 -10.18
N LEU A 4 -55.50 21.23 -10.81
CA LEU A 4 -54.57 21.30 -11.93
C LEU A 4 -55.28 21.99 -13.10
N ASN A 5 -54.55 22.86 -13.81
CA ASN A 5 -55.04 23.56 -15.00
C ASN A 5 -55.39 22.53 -16.08
N GLU A 6 -56.68 22.28 -16.30
CA GLU A 6 -57.15 21.56 -17.47
C GLU A 6 -57.20 22.52 -18.67
N PRO A 7 -56.68 22.12 -19.85
CA PRO A 7 -56.69 22.96 -21.04
C PRO A 7 -58.12 23.17 -21.55
N LYS A 8 -58.42 24.37 -22.06
CA LYS A 8 -59.73 24.69 -22.64
C LYS A 8 -59.95 23.89 -23.93
N ARG A 9 -61.20 23.50 -24.19
CA ARG A 9 -61.60 22.69 -25.34
C ARG A 9 -61.21 23.39 -26.65
N GLY A 10 -60.20 22.86 -27.34
CA GLY A 10 -59.65 23.40 -28.60
C GLY A 10 -58.18 23.84 -28.53
N GLU A 11 -57.59 23.97 -27.34
CA GLU A 11 -56.17 24.31 -27.16
C GLU A 11 -55.30 23.04 -27.03
N PHE A 12 -54.64 22.66 -28.13
CA PHE A 12 -53.69 21.54 -28.17
C PHE A 12 -52.27 21.96 -27.76
N ASN A 13 -52.12 22.59 -26.59
CA ASN A 13 -50.81 23.05 -26.08
C ASN A 13 -50.00 21.94 -25.38
N VAL A 14 -50.60 20.75 -25.24
CA VAL A 14 -49.92 19.57 -24.68
C VAL A 14 -49.44 18.69 -25.83
N ASP A 15 -48.13 18.66 -26.03
CA ASP A 15 -47.48 17.77 -26.99
C ASP A 15 -47.50 16.34 -26.42
N LEU A 16 -48.55 15.59 -26.76
CA LEU A 16 -48.77 14.19 -26.35
C LEU A 16 -47.58 13.28 -26.71
N TRP A 17 -46.73 13.69 -27.66
CA TRP A 17 -45.54 12.94 -28.08
C TRP A 17 -44.28 13.30 -27.28
N LYS A 18 -44.28 14.42 -26.54
CA LYS A 18 -43.19 14.78 -25.60
C LYS A 18 -43.42 14.25 -24.20
N GLU A 19 -44.65 13.93 -23.82
CA GLU A 19 -44.93 13.23 -22.57
C GLU A 19 -44.40 11.80 -22.66
N LYS A 20 -43.18 11.58 -22.16
CA LYS A 20 -42.68 10.23 -21.90
C LYS A 20 -43.65 9.58 -20.94
N THR A 21 -44.44 8.62 -21.42
CA THR A 21 -45.30 7.79 -20.59
C THR A 21 -44.43 7.01 -19.60
N THR A 22 -44.16 7.59 -18.42
CA THR A 22 -43.55 6.89 -17.28
C THR A 22 -44.56 6.00 -16.57
N LYS A 23 -45.59 5.53 -17.29
CA LYS A 23 -46.51 4.53 -16.76
C LYS A 23 -45.74 3.22 -16.85
N ASP A 24 -45.42 2.65 -15.70
CA ASP A 24 -44.90 1.30 -15.60
C ASP A 24 -45.89 0.39 -16.33
N ILE A 25 -45.56 -0.01 -17.56
CA ILE A 25 -46.41 -0.89 -18.35
C ILE A 25 -46.48 -2.21 -17.55
N ASP A 26 -47.69 -2.66 -17.22
CA ASP A 26 -47.89 -3.94 -16.54
C ASP A 26 -47.38 -5.07 -17.45
N THR A 27 -46.12 -5.45 -17.25
CA THR A 27 -45.44 -6.46 -18.06
C THR A 27 -45.82 -7.90 -17.70
N ASN A 28 -46.70 -8.09 -16.71
CA ASN A 28 -47.09 -9.40 -16.20
C ASN A 28 -47.75 -10.30 -17.25
N TRP A 29 -48.43 -9.72 -18.25
CA TRP A 29 -49.08 -10.46 -19.33
C TRP A 29 -48.23 -10.55 -20.61
N LEU A 30 -47.07 -9.87 -20.68
CA LEU A 30 -46.19 -9.90 -21.84
C LEU A 30 -45.08 -10.96 -21.66
N SER A 31 -44.76 -11.68 -22.73
CA SER A 31 -43.61 -12.60 -22.71
C SER A 31 -42.30 -11.81 -22.57
N LEU A 32 -41.29 -12.41 -21.92
CA LEU A 32 -39.97 -11.80 -21.74
C LEU A 32 -39.33 -11.37 -23.07
N ASP A 33 -39.62 -12.09 -24.15
CA ASP A 33 -39.08 -11.80 -25.48
C ASP A 33 -39.82 -10.65 -26.15
N THR A 34 -41.14 -10.59 -26.01
CA THR A 34 -41.97 -9.46 -26.45
C THR A 34 -41.56 -8.17 -25.72
N VAL A 35 -41.28 -8.25 -24.43
CA VAL A 35 -40.77 -7.12 -23.65
C VAL A 35 -39.40 -6.67 -24.15
N ARG A 36 -38.50 -7.61 -24.49
CA ARG A 36 -37.18 -7.26 -25.04
C ARG A 36 -37.30 -6.61 -26.41
N HIS A 37 -38.08 -7.20 -27.31
CA HIS A 37 -38.31 -6.72 -28.66
C HIS A 37 -38.89 -5.31 -28.67
N THR A 38 -39.97 -5.08 -27.90
CA THR A 38 -40.58 -3.75 -27.77
C THR A 38 -39.58 -2.74 -27.23
N LEU A 39 -38.88 -3.06 -26.14
CA LEU A 39 -37.83 -2.22 -25.57
C LEU A 39 -36.69 -1.90 -26.57
N THR A 40 -36.27 -2.86 -27.40
CA THR A 40 -35.27 -2.60 -28.45
C THR A 40 -35.78 -1.67 -29.54
N HIS A 41 -37.03 -1.83 -29.99
CA HIS A 41 -37.64 -0.96 -30.99
C HIS A 41 -37.87 0.47 -30.49
N PHE A 42 -38.24 0.63 -29.22
CA PHE A 42 -38.33 1.94 -28.56
C PHE A 42 -36.95 2.53 -28.20
N GLY A 43 -35.84 1.84 -28.50
CA GLY A 43 -34.48 2.30 -28.20
C GLY A 43 -34.11 2.24 -26.70
N VAL A 44 -34.97 1.69 -25.85
CA VAL A 44 -34.78 1.61 -24.40
C VAL A 44 -34.21 0.24 -24.02
N LYS A 45 -32.89 0.12 -23.89
CA LYS A 45 -32.27 -1.17 -23.49
C LYS A 45 -32.40 -1.42 -21.98
N LYS A 46 -32.99 -2.55 -21.58
CA LYS A 46 -33.00 -3.01 -20.18
C LYS A 46 -31.59 -3.41 -19.74
N LYS A 47 -30.91 -2.53 -19.00
CA LYS A 47 -29.55 -2.79 -18.49
C LYS A 47 -29.60 -3.72 -17.28
N ARG A 48 -28.87 -4.84 -17.32
CA ARG A 48 -28.68 -5.70 -16.15
C ARG A 48 -27.63 -5.09 -15.23
N ILE A 49 -27.97 -4.88 -13.96
CA ILE A 49 -27.03 -4.36 -12.96
C ILE A 49 -26.03 -5.49 -12.60
N PRO A 50 -24.71 -5.27 -12.69
CA PRO A 50 -23.72 -6.30 -12.38
C PRO A 50 -23.80 -6.69 -10.89
N THR A 51 -23.56 -7.97 -10.59
CA THR A 51 -23.59 -8.50 -9.21
C THR A 51 -22.56 -7.84 -8.31
N SER A 52 -21.45 -7.36 -8.87
CA SER A 52 -20.42 -6.60 -8.14
C SER A 52 -20.98 -5.33 -7.48
N LEU A 53 -21.88 -4.61 -8.15
CA LEU A 53 -22.47 -3.37 -7.63
C LEU A 53 -23.40 -3.60 -6.43
N ARG A 54 -23.94 -4.83 -6.29
CA ARG A 54 -24.79 -5.21 -5.15
C ARG A 54 -23.97 -5.56 -3.91
N LYS A 55 -22.66 -5.80 -4.05
CA LYS A 55 -21.78 -6.15 -2.92
C LYS A 55 -21.42 -4.88 -2.15
N ARG A 56 -21.62 -4.91 -0.83
CA ARG A 56 -21.17 -3.82 0.05
C ARG A 56 -19.62 -3.82 0.10
N PRO A 57 -18.98 -2.65 0.12
CA PRO A 57 -17.51 -2.55 0.09
C PRO A 57 -16.84 -3.01 1.40
N SER A 58 -17.57 -2.95 2.51
CA SER A 58 -17.15 -3.37 3.86
C SER A 58 -18.33 -3.92 4.66
N ASN A 59 -18.02 -4.65 5.72
CA ASN A 59 -18.98 -5.22 6.68
C ASN A 59 -19.18 -4.32 7.92
N ILE A 60 -18.54 -3.16 7.96
CA ILE A 60 -18.56 -2.23 9.10
C ILE A 60 -19.92 -1.50 9.12
N PRO A 61 -20.58 -1.36 10.29
CA PRO A 61 -21.86 -0.65 10.38
C PRO A 61 -21.71 0.83 9.99
N ALA A 62 -22.79 1.44 9.52
CA ALA A 62 -22.78 2.84 9.11
C ALA A 62 -22.54 3.80 10.29
N VAL A 63 -23.03 3.43 11.46
CA VAL A 63 -22.89 4.14 12.72
C VAL A 63 -22.39 3.13 13.75
N GLU A 64 -21.25 3.43 14.35
CA GLU A 64 -20.72 2.66 15.48
C GLU A 64 -21.32 3.21 16.78
N PRO A 65 -21.65 2.35 17.75
CA PRO A 65 -22.10 2.82 19.05
C PRO A 65 -20.94 3.57 19.73
N PRO A 66 -21.19 4.75 20.33
CA PRO A 66 -20.17 5.47 21.08
C PRO A 66 -19.82 4.72 22.37
N HIS A 67 -18.65 5.01 22.95
CA HIS A 67 -18.26 4.48 24.25
C HIS A 67 -19.20 5.04 25.34
N PRO A 68 -19.66 4.24 26.32
CA PRO A 68 -20.52 4.71 27.42
C PRO A 68 -19.93 5.87 28.25
N GLY A 69 -18.60 5.98 28.39
CA GLY A 69 -17.94 7.09 29.10
C GLY A 69 -18.13 8.47 28.47
N ILE A 70 -18.66 8.54 27.24
CA ILE A 70 -18.94 9.80 26.50
C ILE A 70 -20.31 10.38 26.89
N SER A 71 -21.13 9.61 27.62
CA SER A 71 -22.43 10.05 28.12
C SER A 71 -22.32 11.37 28.89
N TYR A 72 -23.41 12.15 28.93
CA TYR A 72 -23.45 13.36 29.75
C TYR A 72 -23.31 13.07 31.26
N ASN A 73 -23.76 11.88 31.68
CA ASN A 73 -23.70 11.37 33.05
C ASN A 73 -23.28 9.88 33.03
N PRO A 74 -22.00 9.60 32.75
CA PRO A 74 -21.48 8.23 32.66
C PRO A 74 -21.35 7.61 34.04
N SER A 75 -21.31 6.27 34.09
CA SER A 75 -20.82 5.57 35.27
C SER A 75 -19.35 5.93 35.50
N PHE A 76 -18.92 5.96 36.77
CA PHE A 76 -17.54 6.23 37.14
C PHE A 76 -16.56 5.28 36.44
N GLU A 77 -16.89 3.98 36.42
CA GLU A 77 -16.05 2.95 35.79
C GLU A 77 -15.91 3.16 34.28
N ASP A 78 -17.01 3.45 33.59
CA ASP A 78 -17.03 3.68 32.13
C ASP A 78 -16.25 4.94 31.75
N HIS A 79 -16.35 6.00 32.56
CA HIS A 79 -15.62 7.25 32.36
C HIS A 79 -14.12 7.06 32.57
N GLN A 80 -13.73 6.37 33.64
CA GLN A 80 -12.33 6.04 33.88
C GLN A 80 -11.75 5.15 32.78
N HIS A 81 -12.50 4.16 32.31
CA HIS A 81 -12.08 3.31 31.20
C HIS A 81 -11.80 4.13 29.94
N LEU A 82 -12.72 5.04 29.57
CA LEU A 82 -12.52 5.95 28.44
C LEU A 82 -11.27 6.82 28.63
N LEU A 83 -11.09 7.43 29.81
CA LEU A 83 -9.91 8.24 30.10
C LEU A 83 -8.62 7.43 30.04
N CYS A 84 -8.62 6.19 30.53
CA CYS A 84 -7.47 5.29 30.42
C CYS A 84 -7.12 5.01 28.96
N GLU A 85 -8.10 4.74 28.09
CA GLU A 85 -7.85 4.54 26.65
C GLU A 85 -7.28 5.79 25.99
N VAL A 86 -7.79 6.97 26.36
CA VAL A 86 -7.29 8.26 25.85
C VAL A 86 -5.84 8.47 26.31
N VAL A 87 -5.57 8.34 27.62
CA VAL A 87 -4.24 8.53 28.20
C VAL A 87 -3.22 7.57 27.56
N GLN A 88 -3.59 6.32 27.31
CA GLN A 88 -2.70 5.38 26.62
C GLN A 88 -2.31 5.86 25.22
N LYS A 89 -3.26 6.39 24.44
CA LYS A 89 -2.99 6.94 23.11
C LYS A 89 -2.12 8.20 23.18
N GLU A 90 -2.40 9.10 24.12
CA GLU A 90 -1.58 10.30 24.34
C GLU A 90 -0.15 9.94 24.75
N MET A 91 0.03 8.95 25.62
CA MET A 91 1.36 8.45 25.99
C MET A 91 2.11 7.85 24.79
N GLU A 92 1.43 7.20 23.85
CA GLU A 92 2.04 6.72 22.61
C GLU A 92 2.52 7.91 21.75
N PHE A 93 1.70 8.95 21.59
CA PHE A 93 2.09 10.15 20.84
C PHE A 93 3.26 10.90 21.47
N ILE A 94 3.25 11.08 22.79
CA ILE A 94 4.36 11.71 23.53
C ILE A 94 5.66 10.93 23.29
N LYS A 95 5.63 9.60 23.38
CA LYS A 95 6.81 8.75 23.14
C LYS A 95 7.31 8.87 21.70
N GLU A 96 6.40 8.90 20.73
CA GLU A 96 6.75 9.10 19.32
C GLU A 96 7.39 10.48 19.09
N GLU A 97 6.83 11.53 19.68
CA GLU A 97 7.37 12.89 19.60
C GLU A 97 8.75 12.99 20.26
N GLU A 98 8.93 12.43 21.46
CA GLU A 98 10.22 12.36 22.15
C GLU A 98 11.26 11.59 21.32
N HIS A 99 10.84 10.48 20.71
CA HIS A 99 11.70 9.71 19.83
C HIS A 99 12.13 10.51 18.60
N LEU A 100 11.19 11.19 17.94
CA LEU A 100 11.47 12.04 16.79
C LEU A 100 12.38 13.22 17.16
N ASN A 101 12.13 13.86 18.30
CA ASN A 101 12.98 14.90 18.84
C ASN A 101 14.40 14.38 19.13
N ARG A 102 14.52 13.17 19.69
CA ARG A 102 15.84 12.56 19.91
C ARG A 102 16.59 12.29 18.61
N VAL A 103 15.92 11.70 17.61
CA VAL A 103 16.53 11.27 16.35
C VAL A 103 16.77 12.43 15.38
N THR A 104 15.96 13.48 15.46
CA THR A 104 16.03 14.62 14.56
C THR A 104 16.70 15.80 15.23
N THR A 105 16.04 16.47 16.18
CA THR A 105 16.53 17.74 16.74
C THR A 105 17.74 17.59 17.64
N LYS A 106 17.79 16.55 18.50
CA LYS A 106 18.91 16.34 19.44
C LYS A 106 20.13 15.64 18.83
N MET A 107 19.94 14.88 17.75
CA MET A 107 21.06 14.21 17.06
C MET A 107 21.96 15.21 16.34
N PHE A 108 21.38 16.27 15.76
CA PHE A 108 22.13 17.30 15.06
C PHE A 108 22.45 18.47 15.99
N LYS A 109 23.74 18.69 16.28
CA LYS A 109 24.20 19.92 16.94
C LYS A 109 24.06 21.09 15.95
N LYS A 110 23.49 22.20 16.40
CA LYS A 110 23.56 23.46 15.65
C LYS A 110 24.98 23.99 15.79
N VAL A 111 25.74 24.00 14.70
CA VAL A 111 27.12 24.50 14.63
C VAL A 111 27.10 25.96 14.20
N SER A 112 27.94 26.81 14.80
CA SER A 112 28.05 28.21 14.38
C SER A 112 28.66 28.32 12.96
N PRO A 113 28.46 29.44 12.23
CA PRO A 113 29.10 29.62 10.92
C PRO A 113 30.63 29.48 10.98
N GLU A 114 31.26 30.02 12.03
CA GLU A 114 32.71 29.97 12.25
C GLU A 114 33.22 28.54 12.50
N GLU A 115 32.51 27.79 13.35
CA GLU A 115 32.84 26.38 13.60
C GLU A 115 32.66 25.52 12.34
N LYS A 116 31.70 25.86 11.48
CA LYS A 116 31.49 25.19 10.19
C LYS A 116 32.66 25.43 9.23
N GLU A 117 33.16 26.67 9.16
CA GLU A 117 34.35 27.01 8.36
C GLU A 117 35.59 26.26 8.86
N ASN A 118 35.80 26.21 10.18
CA ASN A 118 36.91 25.47 10.79
C ASN A 118 36.84 23.96 10.49
N ASN A 119 35.65 23.36 10.57
CA ASN A 119 35.46 21.95 10.21
C ASN A 119 35.71 21.70 8.72
N LEU A 120 35.27 22.60 7.83
CA LEU A 120 35.52 22.50 6.40
C LEU A 120 37.02 22.55 6.09
N ILE A 121 37.77 23.46 6.72
CA ILE A 121 39.23 23.55 6.58
C ILE A 121 39.89 22.23 7.03
N LYS A 122 39.43 21.67 8.16
CA LYS A 122 39.94 20.40 8.70
C LYS A 122 39.68 19.24 7.75
N GLU A 123 38.46 19.12 7.22
CA GLU A 123 38.10 18.10 6.22
C GLU A 123 38.93 18.24 4.94
N MET A 124 39.17 19.48 4.47
CA MET A 124 39.99 19.75 3.27
C MET A 124 41.49 19.43 3.49
N SER A 125 41.95 19.50 4.73
CA SER A 125 43.32 19.14 5.12
C SER A 125 43.52 17.64 5.37
N GLU A 126 42.43 16.88 5.51
CA GLU A 126 42.48 15.44 5.77
C GLU A 126 42.84 14.69 4.49
N GLY A 127 44.03 14.07 4.47
CA GLY A 127 44.56 13.37 3.28
C GLY A 127 45.78 14.04 2.65
N LEU A 128 46.11 15.28 3.05
CA LEU A 128 47.43 15.84 2.82
C LEU A 128 48.40 15.21 3.82
N LYS A 129 48.95 14.04 3.47
CA LYS A 129 50.08 13.47 4.22
C LYS A 129 51.26 14.44 4.08
N PRO A 130 51.93 14.87 5.16
CA PRO A 130 53.17 15.63 5.02
C PRO A 130 54.17 14.81 4.21
N GLU A 131 54.86 15.49 3.29
CA GLU A 131 55.58 15.01 2.11
C GLU A 131 56.84 14.16 2.37
N ASN A 132 56.84 13.27 3.37
CA ASN A 132 58.09 12.61 3.82
C ASN A 132 58.12 11.08 3.80
N ASP A 133 57.13 10.41 3.19
CA ASP A 133 57.16 8.94 3.02
C ASP A 133 56.98 8.57 1.54
N GLN A 134 58.07 8.59 0.79
CA GLN A 134 58.19 7.94 -0.52
C GLN A 134 59.06 6.69 -0.35
N GLU A 135 58.42 5.52 -0.22
CA GLU A 135 59.06 4.24 -0.49
C GLU A 135 58.74 3.83 -1.95
N PRO A 136 59.72 3.41 -2.75
CA PRO A 136 59.46 2.79 -4.04
C PRO A 136 59.19 1.29 -3.86
N ASP A 137 58.05 0.82 -4.37
CA ASP A 137 57.71 -0.59 -4.50
C ASP A 137 58.59 -1.25 -5.59
N GLU A 138 59.51 -2.13 -5.18
CA GLU A 138 60.18 -3.11 -6.04
C GLU A 138 59.53 -4.48 -5.80
N ASP A 139 58.71 -4.94 -6.74
CA ASP A 139 58.30 -6.35 -6.82
C ASP A 139 58.77 -6.92 -8.17
N GLU A 140 59.83 -7.72 -8.07
CA GLU A 140 60.46 -8.49 -9.14
C GLU A 140 59.74 -9.85 -9.25
N ASP A 141 58.85 -9.98 -10.24
CA ASP A 141 58.18 -11.24 -10.58
C ASP A 141 59.17 -12.19 -11.28
N ASP A 142 59.67 -13.22 -10.57
CA ASP A 142 60.39 -14.35 -11.17
C ASP A 142 59.48 -15.59 -11.23
N ASP A 143 58.85 -15.79 -12.38
CA ASP A 143 57.89 -16.87 -12.64
C ASP A 143 58.56 -17.95 -13.54
N PRO A 144 58.96 -19.13 -13.00
CA PRO A 144 59.59 -20.15 -13.81
C PRO A 144 58.55 -20.84 -14.70
N THR A 145 58.50 -20.40 -15.96
CA THR A 145 57.79 -21.08 -17.04
C THR A 145 58.33 -22.51 -17.23
N VAL A 146 57.71 -23.50 -16.59
CA VAL A 146 57.92 -24.93 -16.91
C VAL A 146 56.75 -25.44 -17.74
N LYS A 147 56.83 -25.23 -19.05
CA LYS A 147 55.98 -25.94 -20.03
C LYS A 147 56.53 -27.36 -20.19
N SER A 148 55.89 -28.34 -19.55
CA SER A 148 56.16 -29.75 -19.83
C SER A 148 55.70 -30.08 -21.25
N VAL A 149 56.64 -30.04 -22.20
CA VAL A 149 56.42 -30.46 -23.59
C VAL A 149 56.32 -31.99 -23.58
N ASN A 150 55.10 -32.52 -23.55
CA ASN A 150 54.88 -33.95 -23.74
C ASN A 150 55.39 -34.36 -25.12
N SER A 151 56.24 -35.39 -25.16
CA SER A 151 56.80 -35.92 -26.41
C SER A 151 55.70 -36.46 -27.34
N PRO A 152 55.92 -36.44 -28.68
CA PRO A 152 54.94 -36.90 -29.66
C PRO A 152 54.49 -38.36 -29.40
N VAL A 153 53.19 -38.56 -29.21
CA VAL A 153 52.60 -39.87 -28.90
C VAL A 153 52.73 -40.81 -30.09
N LYS A 154 53.63 -41.79 -30.00
CA LYS A 154 53.76 -42.87 -30.99
C LYS A 154 52.64 -43.89 -30.81
N ASN A 155 51.88 -44.16 -31.87
CA ASN A 155 50.77 -45.14 -31.85
C ASN A 155 51.30 -46.58 -31.94
N GLN A 156 51.70 -47.16 -30.81
CA GLN A 156 52.11 -48.56 -30.71
C GLN A 156 50.92 -49.47 -30.43
N LYS A 157 50.77 -50.55 -31.22
CA LYS A 157 49.71 -51.55 -31.01
C LYS A 157 49.96 -52.30 -29.70
N LYS A 158 48.94 -52.34 -28.82
CA LYS A 158 49.04 -53.03 -27.53
C LYS A 158 49.20 -54.54 -27.70
N THR A 159 50.07 -55.14 -26.90
CA THR A 159 50.26 -56.60 -26.87
C THR A 159 49.05 -57.31 -26.24
N ARG A 160 48.89 -58.62 -26.48
CA ARG A 160 47.77 -59.43 -25.94
C ARG A 160 47.72 -59.38 -24.40
N VAL A 161 48.88 -59.38 -23.75
CA VAL A 161 49.03 -59.26 -22.29
C VAL A 161 48.58 -57.88 -21.79
N GLN A 162 48.98 -56.81 -22.48
CA GLN A 162 48.54 -55.45 -22.16
C GLN A 162 47.02 -55.28 -22.33
N ARG A 163 46.41 -55.91 -23.34
CA ARG A 163 44.95 -55.91 -23.53
C ARG A 163 44.21 -56.67 -22.43
N ARG A 164 44.76 -57.81 -21.96
CA ARG A 164 44.23 -58.56 -20.80
C ARG A 164 44.27 -57.73 -19.52
N LYS A 165 45.43 -57.14 -19.21
CA LYS A 165 45.64 -56.28 -18.03
C LYS A 165 44.71 -55.05 -18.06
N GLN A 166 44.50 -54.44 -19.23
CA GLN A 166 43.55 -53.33 -19.40
C GLN A 166 42.09 -53.76 -19.14
N LYS A 167 41.67 -54.95 -19.62
CA LYS A 167 40.33 -55.47 -19.37
C LYS A 167 40.11 -55.73 -17.88
N GLU A 168 41.11 -56.29 -17.21
CA GLU A 168 41.09 -56.53 -15.76
C GLU A 168 41.00 -55.21 -14.98
N GLN A 169 41.82 -54.20 -15.33
CA GLN A 169 41.76 -52.88 -14.72
C GLN A 169 40.40 -52.20 -14.93
N LYS A 170 39.80 -52.33 -16.11
CA LYS A 170 38.46 -51.79 -16.41
C LYS A 170 37.38 -52.48 -15.57
N ASN A 171 37.44 -53.80 -15.45
CA ASN A 171 36.52 -54.57 -14.61
C ASN A 171 36.66 -54.21 -13.13
N LEU A 172 37.90 -54.05 -12.65
CA LEU A 172 38.18 -53.63 -11.28
C LEU A 172 37.67 -52.22 -11.01
N ALA A 173 37.87 -51.29 -11.95
CA ALA A 173 37.32 -49.94 -11.87
C ALA A 173 35.78 -49.95 -11.83
N TYR A 174 35.15 -50.80 -12.64
CA TYR A 174 33.70 -50.98 -12.64
C TYR A 174 33.17 -51.52 -11.30
N LYS A 175 33.81 -52.56 -10.74
CA LYS A 175 33.48 -53.08 -9.39
C LYS A 175 33.62 -52.01 -8.31
N ARG A 176 34.72 -51.25 -8.32
CA ARG A 176 34.92 -50.11 -7.41
C ARG A 176 33.83 -49.04 -7.55
N GLN A 177 33.32 -48.80 -8.76
CA GLN A 177 32.22 -47.86 -8.98
C GLN A 177 30.91 -48.41 -8.39
N GLN A 178 30.62 -49.70 -8.58
CA GLN A 178 29.45 -50.36 -8.00
C GLN A 178 29.47 -50.30 -6.47
N GLU A 179 30.60 -50.66 -5.84
CA GLU A 179 30.77 -50.57 -4.39
C GLU A 179 30.59 -49.13 -3.87
N LYS A 180 31.09 -48.12 -4.60
CA LYS A 180 30.85 -46.72 -4.26
C LYS A 180 29.36 -46.36 -4.31
N ILE A 181 28.62 -46.88 -5.29
CA ILE A 181 27.17 -46.65 -5.42
C ILE A 181 26.44 -47.32 -4.26
N GLU A 182 26.78 -48.56 -3.91
CA GLU A 182 26.18 -49.27 -2.78
C GLU A 182 26.44 -48.56 -1.44
N LYS A 183 27.68 -48.12 -1.21
CA LYS A 183 28.02 -47.29 -0.04
C LYS A 183 27.22 -45.99 0.00
N LYS A 184 26.99 -45.34 -1.16
CA LYS A 184 26.13 -44.15 -1.26
C LYS A 184 24.69 -44.47 -0.88
N LYS A 185 24.10 -45.56 -1.41
CA LYS A 185 22.74 -45.99 -1.07
C LYS A 185 22.56 -46.15 0.45
N ILE A 186 23.51 -46.81 1.11
CA ILE A 186 23.52 -46.98 2.57
C ILE A 186 23.58 -45.60 3.26
N SER A 187 24.46 -44.71 2.81
CA SER A 187 24.55 -43.36 3.37
C SER A 187 23.26 -42.55 3.19
N ASP A 188 22.56 -42.74 2.06
CA ASP A 188 21.32 -42.03 1.76
C ASP A 188 20.16 -42.52 2.62
N ILE A 189 20.11 -43.82 2.94
CA ILE A 189 19.17 -44.38 3.92
C ILE A 189 19.32 -43.67 5.27
N TYR A 190 20.55 -43.46 5.75
CA TYR A 190 20.78 -42.73 7.00
C TYR A 190 20.38 -41.26 6.92
N LYS A 191 20.52 -40.62 5.74
CA LYS A 191 20.06 -39.23 5.52
C LYS A 191 18.54 -39.11 5.56
N LEU A 192 17.76 -40.15 5.23
CA LEU A 192 16.30 -40.08 5.24
C LEU A 192 15.76 -39.60 6.58
N LYS A 193 16.27 -40.12 7.70
CA LYS A 193 15.84 -39.70 9.05
C LYS A 193 16.10 -38.20 9.32
N LEU A 194 17.19 -37.67 8.77
CA LEU A 194 17.50 -36.25 8.86
C LEU A 194 16.57 -35.42 7.97
N LEU A 195 16.28 -35.89 6.75
CA LEU A 195 15.32 -35.27 5.85
C LEU A 195 13.91 -35.25 6.45
N ASP A 196 13.46 -36.33 7.09
CA ASP A 196 12.15 -36.40 7.75
C ASP A 196 12.02 -35.37 8.88
N ARG A 197 13.06 -35.23 9.72
CA ARG A 197 13.10 -34.19 10.75
C ARG A 197 13.07 -32.79 10.15
N GLN A 198 13.79 -32.56 9.06
CA GLN A 198 13.77 -31.29 8.33
C GLN A 198 12.41 -31.01 7.69
N LEU A 199 11.73 -32.03 7.14
CA LEU A 199 10.39 -31.90 6.58
C LEU A 199 9.37 -31.58 7.69
N ALA A 200 9.39 -32.31 8.80
CA ALA A 200 8.49 -32.07 9.92
C ALA A 200 8.65 -30.65 10.51
N THR A 201 9.88 -30.15 10.64
CA THR A 201 10.13 -28.77 11.10
C THR A 201 9.65 -27.73 10.08
N LYS A 202 9.90 -27.95 8.78
CA LYS A 202 9.38 -27.10 7.70
C LYS A 202 7.84 -27.08 7.68
N GLU A 203 7.19 -28.23 7.78
CA GLU A 203 5.74 -28.36 7.80
C GLU A 203 5.12 -27.63 9.00
N LYS A 204 5.69 -27.78 10.21
CA LYS A 204 5.27 -27.02 11.40
C LYS A 204 5.36 -25.51 11.16
N LYS A 205 6.48 -25.03 10.61
CA LYS A 205 6.67 -23.61 10.25
C LYS A 205 5.64 -23.16 9.22
N HIS A 206 5.44 -23.92 8.15
CA HIS A 206 4.46 -23.61 7.11
C HIS A 206 3.02 -23.58 7.65
N LYS A 207 2.66 -24.48 8.56
CA LYS A 207 1.34 -24.51 9.22
C LYS A 207 1.10 -23.21 10.01
N ILE A 208 2.08 -22.79 10.82
CA ILE A 208 2.00 -21.53 11.59
C ILE A 208 1.86 -20.32 10.63
N LEU A 209 2.67 -20.27 9.58
CA LEU A 209 2.61 -19.18 8.59
C LEU A 209 1.26 -19.15 7.85
N ARG A 210 0.71 -20.32 7.51
CA ARG A 210 -0.62 -20.45 6.90
C ARG A 210 -1.71 -19.92 7.83
N GLN A 211 -1.68 -20.29 9.10
CA GLN A 211 -2.62 -19.77 10.10
C GLN A 211 -2.50 -18.25 10.25
N LYS A 212 -1.28 -17.70 10.35
CA LYS A 212 -1.05 -16.24 10.40
C LYS A 212 -1.59 -15.55 9.13
N ARG A 213 -1.38 -16.13 7.95
CA ARG A 213 -1.88 -15.60 6.68
C ARG A 213 -3.41 -15.59 6.62
N LEU A 214 -4.06 -16.65 7.09
CA LEU A 214 -5.52 -16.74 7.18
C LEU A 214 -6.08 -15.67 8.12
N LYS A 215 -5.52 -15.54 9.33
CA LYS A 215 -5.90 -14.49 10.29
C LYS A 215 -5.71 -13.08 9.69
N LYS A 216 -4.61 -12.83 8.99
CA LYS A 216 -4.38 -11.54 8.32
C LYS A 216 -5.37 -11.30 7.18
N LYS A 217 -5.78 -12.34 6.45
CA LYS A 217 -6.77 -12.23 5.36
C LYS A 217 -8.17 -11.91 5.92
N THR A 218 -8.58 -12.53 7.03
CA THR A 218 -9.87 -12.24 7.67
C THR A 218 -9.89 -10.82 8.24
N LEU A 219 -8.83 -10.40 8.94
CA LEU A 219 -8.71 -9.02 9.46
C LEU A 219 -8.73 -7.98 8.35
N LYS A 220 -7.99 -8.20 7.25
CA LYS A 220 -8.00 -7.29 6.08
C LYS A 220 -9.34 -7.24 5.35
N ALA A 221 -10.11 -8.33 5.37
CA ALA A 221 -11.44 -8.36 4.75
C ALA A 221 -12.46 -7.56 5.57
N LEU A 222 -12.36 -7.61 6.90
CA LEU A 222 -13.23 -6.89 7.82
C LEU A 222 -12.85 -5.41 7.97
N GLY A 223 -11.55 -5.11 7.93
CA GLY A 223 -11.00 -3.78 8.23
C GLY A 223 -11.02 -2.76 7.08
N THR A 224 -10.53 -1.57 7.41
CA THR A 224 -10.34 -0.45 6.48
C THR A 224 -9.25 -0.75 5.46
N LYS A 225 -9.53 -0.53 4.17
CA LYS A 225 -8.58 -0.71 3.06
C LYS A 225 -7.90 0.61 2.73
N THR A 226 -6.68 0.55 2.20
CA THR A 226 -5.97 1.71 1.67
C THR A 226 -6.43 1.97 0.23
N LEU A 227 -7.38 2.89 0.05
CA LEU A 227 -7.93 3.25 -1.26
C LEU A 227 -7.10 4.30 -2.03
N SER A 228 -6.30 5.11 -1.31
CA SER A 228 -5.44 6.14 -1.89
C SER A 228 -4.02 6.05 -1.32
N LYS A 229 -3.14 6.98 -1.74
CA LYS A 229 -1.81 7.16 -1.16
C LYS A 229 -1.86 7.50 0.34
N VAL A 230 -2.90 8.21 0.76
CA VAL A 230 -3.09 8.63 2.16
C VAL A 230 -3.69 7.45 2.93
N LYS A 231 -3.17 7.17 4.13
CA LYS A 231 -3.72 6.13 5.00
C LYS A 231 -4.95 6.67 5.73
N PHE A 232 -5.89 5.80 6.07
CA PHE A 232 -6.99 6.20 6.93
C PHE A 232 -6.47 6.42 8.35
N GLU A 233 -6.73 7.61 8.88
CA GLU A 233 -6.50 7.97 10.28
C GLU A 233 -7.86 8.01 10.99
N PRO A 234 -8.04 7.27 12.09
CA PRO A 234 -9.26 7.32 12.88
C PRO A 234 -9.47 8.72 13.47
N LEU A 235 -10.72 9.05 13.81
CA LEU A 235 -11.01 10.25 14.57
C LEU A 235 -10.53 10.05 16.01
N GLU A 236 -10.01 11.12 16.62
CA GLU A 236 -9.71 11.14 18.05
C GLU A 236 -10.99 10.87 18.85
N PRO A 237 -10.91 10.06 19.92
CA PRO A 237 -12.07 9.82 20.77
C PRO A 237 -12.47 11.12 21.47
N ASP A 238 -13.76 11.43 21.45
CA ASP A 238 -14.27 12.58 22.16
C ASP A 238 -14.49 12.22 23.63
N PHE A 239 -14.01 13.05 24.55
CA PHE A 239 -14.16 12.83 25.98
C PHE A 239 -14.32 14.17 26.72
N LYS A 240 -14.80 14.10 27.96
CA LYS A 240 -14.85 15.24 28.89
C LYS A 240 -14.01 14.91 30.10
N LEU A 241 -13.32 15.91 30.66
CA LEU A 241 -12.63 15.77 31.93
C LEU A 241 -13.64 15.66 33.08
N SER A 242 -13.18 15.15 34.23
CA SER A 242 -14.04 15.04 35.42
C SER A 242 -14.57 16.40 35.88
N THR A 243 -13.80 17.47 35.70
CA THR A 243 -14.18 18.85 36.02
C THR A 243 -15.20 19.45 35.05
N GLU A 244 -15.29 18.92 33.83
CA GLU A 244 -16.18 19.40 32.77
C GLU A 244 -17.52 18.64 32.76
N LEU A 245 -17.66 17.62 33.60
CA LEU A 245 -18.87 16.83 33.72
C LEU A 245 -19.91 17.58 34.57
N THR A 246 -20.97 18.08 33.93
CA THR A 246 -21.95 18.95 34.59
C THR A 246 -23.17 18.22 35.18
N GLY A 247 -23.32 16.91 34.93
CA GLY A 247 -24.44 16.07 35.41
C GLY A 247 -25.83 16.38 34.82
N ASN A 248 -26.02 17.59 34.27
CA ASN A 248 -27.30 18.10 33.75
C ASN A 248 -27.22 18.47 32.26
N LEU A 249 -28.19 18.01 31.46
CA LEU A 249 -28.24 18.26 30.01
C LEU A 249 -28.34 19.74 29.62
N ARG A 250 -28.86 20.61 30.49
CA ARG A 250 -28.95 22.06 30.23
C ARG A 250 -27.58 22.73 30.13
N ASN A 251 -26.60 22.20 30.86
CA ASN A 251 -25.27 22.80 30.99
C ASN A 251 -24.22 22.02 30.18
N THR A 252 -24.62 20.96 29.45
CA THR A 252 -23.66 20.15 28.70
C THR A 252 -23.32 20.82 27.37
N GLU A 253 -22.06 21.15 27.19
CA GLU A 253 -21.58 21.64 25.91
C GLU A 253 -21.47 20.49 24.88
N PRO A 254 -21.84 20.74 23.61
CA PRO A 254 -21.63 19.78 22.53
C PRO A 254 -20.14 19.74 22.15
N THR A 255 -19.55 18.56 22.18
CA THR A 255 -18.11 18.37 21.92
C THR A 255 -17.79 18.09 20.45
N ASN A 256 -18.73 17.50 19.70
CA ASN A 256 -18.40 16.79 18.46
C ASN A 256 -18.96 17.43 17.20
N ASN A 257 -18.16 17.38 16.14
CA ASN A 257 -18.64 17.65 14.79
C ASN A 257 -19.14 16.37 14.10
N LEU A 258 -20.47 16.22 14.01
CA LEU A 258 -21.12 15.07 13.38
C LEU A 258 -20.70 14.87 11.92
N LEU A 259 -20.43 15.93 11.17
CA LEU A 259 -20.01 15.80 9.77
C LEU A 259 -18.62 15.16 9.67
N LYS A 260 -17.72 15.48 10.60
CA LYS A 260 -16.38 14.87 10.68
C LYS A 260 -16.48 13.37 10.99
N ASP A 261 -17.34 12.98 11.94
CA ASP A 261 -17.63 11.58 12.26
C ASP A 261 -18.20 10.83 11.04
N ARG A 262 -19.26 11.36 10.40
CA ARG A 262 -19.87 10.71 9.22
C ARG A 262 -18.89 10.57 8.06
N PHE A 263 -18.07 11.59 7.83
CA PHE A 263 -17.03 11.55 6.80
C PHE A 263 -15.98 10.48 7.10
N LYS A 264 -15.50 10.38 8.34
CA LYS A 264 -14.56 9.34 8.78
C LYS A 264 -15.19 7.95 8.74
N SER A 265 -16.48 7.79 9.06
CA SER A 265 -17.23 6.53 8.88
C SER A 265 -17.30 6.10 7.41
N LEU A 266 -17.54 7.04 6.47
CA LEU A 266 -17.52 6.72 5.03
C LEU A 266 -16.13 6.25 4.56
N GLN A 267 -15.07 6.84 5.10
CA GLN A 267 -13.69 6.40 4.84
C GLN A 267 -13.42 5.02 5.44
N LYS A 268 -13.78 4.80 6.71
CA LYS A 268 -13.67 3.52 7.41
C LYS A 268 -14.40 2.40 6.65
N ARG A 269 -15.56 2.71 6.08
CA ARG A 269 -16.37 1.78 5.27
C ARG A 269 -15.86 1.55 3.85
N ASN A 270 -14.73 2.12 3.45
CA ASN A 270 -14.17 2.02 2.09
C ASN A 270 -15.12 2.58 1.01
N ILE A 271 -15.97 3.56 1.33
CA ILE A 271 -16.85 4.23 0.36
C ILE A 271 -16.14 5.45 -0.22
N VAL A 272 -15.48 6.22 0.65
CA VAL A 272 -14.71 7.41 0.29
C VAL A 272 -13.24 7.16 0.56
N ALA A 273 -12.36 7.53 -0.37
CA ALA A 273 -10.92 7.43 -0.14
C ALA A 273 -10.44 8.58 0.76
N PRO A 274 -9.51 8.34 1.71
CA PRO A 274 -8.87 9.43 2.45
C PRO A 274 -8.04 10.31 1.50
N ALA A 275 -8.09 11.61 1.70
CA ALA A 275 -7.37 12.58 0.87
C ALA A 275 -7.04 13.83 1.68
N ASN A 276 -5.94 14.48 1.30
CA ASN A 276 -5.56 15.77 1.86
C ASN A 276 -6.18 16.89 1.01
N ILE A 277 -6.48 18.01 1.64
CA ILE A 277 -6.93 19.21 0.94
C ILE A 277 -5.82 19.64 -0.01
N ARG A 278 -6.14 19.72 -1.30
CA ARG A 278 -5.21 20.24 -2.31
C ARG A 278 -5.41 21.74 -2.40
N LEU A 279 -4.47 22.49 -1.86
CA LEU A 279 -4.39 23.93 -2.09
C LEU A 279 -4.12 24.19 -3.57
N LYS A 280 -4.65 25.30 -4.10
CA LYS A 280 -4.34 25.73 -5.46
C LYS A 280 -2.84 26.02 -5.50
N GLN A 281 -2.13 25.37 -6.40
CA GLN A 281 -0.75 25.72 -6.66
C GLN A 281 -0.72 27.02 -7.45
N ASP A 282 0.17 27.93 -7.06
CA ASP A 282 0.44 29.12 -7.84
C ASP A 282 0.99 28.69 -9.19
N LYS A 283 0.15 28.83 -10.21
CA LYS A 283 0.59 28.66 -11.58
C LYS A 283 1.61 29.76 -11.88
N ALA A 284 2.63 29.43 -12.66
CA ALA A 284 3.57 30.43 -13.15
C ALA A 284 2.82 31.65 -13.69
N ARG A 285 3.25 32.85 -13.30
CA ARG A 285 2.61 34.10 -13.70
C ARG A 285 2.68 34.22 -15.23
N VAL A 286 1.58 33.95 -15.91
CA VAL A 286 1.47 34.14 -17.36
C VAL A 286 1.39 35.65 -17.63
N LYS A 287 2.32 36.18 -18.43
CA LYS A 287 2.25 37.57 -18.91
C LYS A 287 0.96 37.73 -19.70
N ARG A 288 0.11 38.67 -19.29
CA ARG A 288 -1.14 39.00 -19.98
C ARG A 288 -0.91 40.25 -20.80
N PHE A 289 -1.06 40.15 -22.11
CA PHE A 289 -1.03 41.29 -23.02
C PHE A 289 -2.46 41.76 -23.29
N ILE A 290 -2.66 43.07 -23.37
CA ILE A 290 -3.93 43.63 -23.86
C ILE A 290 -4.01 43.33 -25.35
N LYS A 291 -5.14 42.81 -25.82
CA LYS A 291 -5.37 42.59 -27.25
C LYS A 291 -5.25 43.92 -27.99
N PRO A 292 -4.65 43.96 -29.19
CA PRO A 292 -4.47 45.21 -29.93
C PRO A 292 -5.79 45.97 -30.13
N ASP A 293 -6.89 45.27 -30.42
CA ASP A 293 -8.21 45.89 -30.63
C ASP A 293 -8.81 46.55 -29.37
N HIS A 294 -8.34 46.16 -28.18
CA HIS A 294 -8.80 46.69 -26.88
C HIS A 294 -7.76 47.62 -26.25
N LYS A 295 -6.68 47.93 -27.00
CA LYS A 295 -5.70 48.92 -26.61
C LYS A 295 -6.32 50.27 -26.90
N ILE A 296 -6.79 50.94 -25.85
CA ILE A 296 -7.29 52.32 -25.96
C ILE A 296 -6.06 53.20 -26.19
N ASP A 297 -5.89 53.66 -27.42
CA ASP A 297 -4.93 54.72 -27.74
C ASP A 297 -5.47 56.03 -27.17
N MET A 298 -5.00 56.40 -25.98
CA MET A 298 -5.41 57.64 -25.30
C MET A 298 -5.19 58.89 -26.17
N THR A 299 -4.28 58.81 -27.15
CA THR A 299 -4.01 59.87 -28.14
C THR A 299 -5.17 60.16 -29.10
N LYS A 300 -6.14 59.23 -29.25
CA LYS A 300 -7.34 59.44 -30.10
C LYS A 300 -8.53 60.02 -29.33
N ILE A 301 -8.46 60.05 -28.00
CA ILE A 301 -9.54 60.58 -27.14
C ILE A 301 -9.48 62.11 -27.06
N ASP A 302 -8.28 62.69 -27.15
CA ASP A 302 -8.06 64.14 -27.07
C ASP A 302 -8.28 64.90 -28.41
N MET A 303 -8.63 64.20 -29.49
CA MET A 303 -8.89 64.80 -30.82
C MET A 303 -10.38 64.87 -31.18
N LYS A 304 -11.26 64.98 -30.19
CA LYS A 304 -12.70 65.13 -30.39
C LYS A 304 -13.28 66.28 -29.59
#